data_AF-A0A6A4QCE4-F1
#
_entry.id   AF-A0A6A4QCE4-F1
#
_cell.length_a   1.000
_cell.length_b   1.000
_cell.length_c   1.000
_cell.angle_alpha   90.00
_cell.angle_beta   90.00
_cell.angle_gamma   90.00
#
_symmetry.space_group_name_H-M   'P 1'
#
loop_
_entity.id
_entity.type
_entity.pdbx_description
1 polymer ?
#
loop_
_entity_poly.entity_id
_entity_poly.type
_entity_poly.pdbx_seq_one_letter_code
_entity_poly.pdbx_strand_id
1 'polypeptide(L)'
;MLVIIAGDLHWKIVSVYIHQTGQVMLKMKSRHVAGTFTKKKRNVVLDVCTNLPAWPGRHLFDDGEKRKYFGLKTESRGIVEFECRNQREYDIWTQGVSRLLSIVVAQKQNRHGI
;
A
#
# COMPACT_ATOMS: atom_id res chain seq x y z
N MET A 1 -5.65 -1.09 8.17
CA MET A 1 -5.29 -1.95 7.03
C MET A 1 -4.27 -2.96 7.50
N LEU A 2 -4.41 -4.21 7.07
CA LEU A 2 -3.46 -5.27 7.39
C LEU A 2 -2.27 -5.18 6.43
N VAL A 3 -1.08 -5.03 7.01
CA VAL A 3 0.21 -4.99 6.29
C VAL A 3 0.98 -6.25 6.65
N ILE A 4 1.49 -6.92 5.63
CA ILE A 4 2.24 -8.16 5.79
C ILE A 4 3.73 -7.83 5.90
N ILE A 5 4.38 -8.33 6.94
CA ILE A 5 5.82 -8.11 7.19
C ILE A 5 6.41 -9.45 7.61
N ALA A 6 7.33 -9.99 6.81
CA ALA A 6 8.01 -11.25 7.09
C ALA A 6 7.05 -12.42 7.39
N GLY A 7 5.90 -12.46 6.71
CA GLY A 7 4.85 -13.48 6.91
C GLY A 7 3.77 -13.09 7.94
N ASP A 8 4.03 -12.09 8.79
CA ASP A 8 3.11 -11.70 9.86
C ASP A 8 2.17 -10.56 9.46
N LEU A 9 0.93 -10.66 9.97
CA LEU A 9 -0.12 -9.66 9.80
C LEU A 9 -0.04 -8.58 10.87
N HIS A 10 0.21 -7.36 10.45
CA HIS A 10 0.21 -6.20 11.34
C HIS A 10 -0.87 -5.20 10.97
N TRP A 11 -1.75 -4.89 11.91
CA TRP A 11 -2.65 -3.75 11.76
C TRP A 11 -1.85 -2.45 11.77
N LYS A 12 -1.94 -1.69 10.68
CA LYS A 12 -1.36 -0.34 10.57
C LYS A 12 -2.39 0.65 10.04
N ILE A 13 -2.22 1.91 10.43
CA ILE A 13 -2.85 3.01 9.71
C ILE A 13 -1.99 3.31 8.50
N VAL A 14 -2.60 3.26 7.32
CA VAL A 14 -1.92 3.41 6.03
C VAL A 14 -2.52 4.62 5.33
N SER A 15 -1.66 5.42 4.70
CA SER A 15 -2.08 6.55 3.87
C SER A 15 -1.14 6.65 2.68
N VAL A 16 -1.68 6.88 1.48
CA VAL A 16 -0.90 7.15 0.26
C VAL A 16 -1.30 8.53 -0.25
N TYR A 17 -0.33 9.35 -0.64
CA TYR A 17 -0.56 10.74 -1.04
C TYR A 17 0.55 11.25 -1.96
N ILE A 18 0.27 12.30 -2.74
CA ILE A 18 1.31 13.03 -3.48
C ILE A 18 1.97 14.03 -2.53
N HIS A 19 3.28 13.92 -2.38
CA HIS A 19 4.10 14.84 -1.59
C HIS A 19 4.48 16.08 -2.42
N GLN A 20 4.83 17.18 -1.74
CA GLN A 20 5.26 18.43 -2.39
C GLN A 20 6.48 18.26 -3.30
N THR A 21 7.27 17.20 -3.12
CA THR A 21 8.38 16.83 -4.03
C THR A 21 7.91 16.24 -5.36
N GLY A 22 6.61 16.10 -5.59
CA GLY A 22 6.07 15.48 -6.80
C GLY A 22 6.30 13.97 -6.83
N GLN A 23 6.22 13.31 -5.67
CA GLN A 23 6.35 11.86 -5.53
C GLN A 23 5.15 11.30 -4.77
N VAL A 24 4.74 10.08 -5.12
CA VAL A 24 3.73 9.35 -4.35
C VAL A 24 4.38 8.72 -3.13
N MET A 25 3.85 9.00 -1.95
CA MET A 25 4.41 8.57 -0.67
C MET A 25 3.45 7.63 0.06
N LEU A 26 3.96 6.45 0.44
CA LEU A 26 3.32 5.55 1.38
C LEU A 26 3.72 5.92 2.80
N LYS A 27 2.74 6.21 3.65
CA LYS A 27 2.91 6.47 5.08
C LYS A 27 2.20 5.42 5.91
N MET A 28 2.97 4.74 6.75
CA MET A 28 2.47 3.74 7.69
C MET A 28 2.69 4.21 9.12
N LYS A 29 1.65 4.13 9.94
CA LYS A 29 1.73 4.35 11.39
C LYS A 29 1.35 3.07 12.13
N SER A 30 2.15 2.70 13.13
CA SER A 30 1.79 1.64 14.08
C SER A 30 1.11 2.25 15.31
N ARG A 31 0.06 1.61 15.83
CA ARG A 31 -0.57 1.98 17.10
C ARG A 31 0.19 1.26 18.21
N HIS A 32 0.69 1.97 19.22
CA HIS A 32 1.13 1.31 20.45
C HIS A 32 -0.07 1.01 21.34
N VAL A 33 0.05 -0.07 22.13
CA VAL A 33 -0.83 -0.30 23.28
C VAL A 33 -0.70 0.93 24.20
N ALA A 34 -1.82 1.48 24.67
CA ALA A 34 -2.01 2.84 25.25
C ALA A 34 -2.39 3.98 24.28
N GLY A 35 -2.64 3.70 22.99
CA GLY A 35 -3.33 4.63 22.09
C GLY A 35 -2.45 5.69 21.42
N THR A 36 -1.20 5.85 21.83
CA THR A 36 -0.23 6.76 21.18
C THR A 36 0.32 6.18 19.88
N PHE A 37 0.42 7.01 18.83
CA PHE A 37 1.08 6.63 17.56
C PHE A 37 2.58 6.89 17.65
N THR A 38 3.39 5.85 17.80
CA THR A 38 4.83 5.99 18.07
C THR A 38 5.71 5.85 16.83
N LYS A 39 5.37 4.97 15.87
CA LYS A 39 6.26 4.65 14.73
C LYS A 39 5.63 5.02 13.40
N LYS A 40 6.19 6.05 12.76
CA LYS A 40 5.82 6.54 11.43
C LYS A 40 6.92 6.22 10.43
N LYS A 41 6.62 5.41 9.43
CA LYS A 41 7.52 5.10 8.31
C LYS A 41 6.95 5.69 7.03
N ARG A 42 7.79 6.32 6.21
CA ARG A 42 7.42 6.87 4.90
C ARG A 42 8.34 6.27 3.83
N ASN A 43 7.81 5.93 2.67
CA ASN A 43 8.60 5.46 1.52
C ASN A 43 7.96 5.99 0.23
N VAL A 44 8.78 6.24 -0.79
CA VAL A 44 8.30 6.54 -2.15
C VAL A 44 7.68 5.28 -2.73
N VAL A 45 6.50 5.41 -3.33
CA VAL A 45 5.83 4.35 -4.08
C VAL A 45 6.24 4.48 -5.54
N LEU A 46 6.66 3.36 -6.11
CA LEU A 46 7.08 3.23 -7.50
C LEU A 46 5.98 2.61 -8.37
N ASP A 47 5.25 1.63 -7.83
CA ASP A 47 4.27 0.86 -8.60
C ASP A 47 3.24 0.13 -7.72
N VAL A 48 2.15 -0.33 -8.34
CA VAL A 48 1.10 -1.16 -7.74
C VAL A 48 1.16 -2.58 -8.32
N CYS A 49 1.26 -3.59 -7.45
CA CYS A 49 1.29 -5.00 -7.82
C CYS A 49 -0.05 -5.67 -7.49
N THR A 50 -0.80 -6.09 -8.51
CA THR A 50 -2.19 -6.62 -8.37
C THR A 50 -2.29 -8.15 -8.41
N ASN A 51 -1.30 -8.84 -8.96
CA ASN A 51 -1.33 -10.29 -9.15
C ASN A 51 -0.57 -11.02 -8.04
N LEU A 52 -0.91 -10.74 -6.78
CA LEU A 52 -0.29 -11.45 -5.65
C LEU A 52 -1.12 -12.67 -5.26
N PRO A 53 -0.50 -13.87 -5.18
CA PRO A 53 -1.19 -15.05 -4.67
C PRO A 53 -1.50 -14.89 -3.18
N ALA A 54 -2.44 -15.71 -2.69
CA ALA A 54 -2.62 -15.86 -1.25
C ALA A 54 -1.35 -16.44 -0.62
N TRP A 55 -1.01 -16.01 0.59
CA TRP A 55 0.15 -16.52 1.31
C TRP A 55 -0.04 -17.98 1.72
N PRO A 56 1.04 -18.76 1.79
CA PRO A 56 1.00 -20.10 2.35
C PRO A 56 0.32 -20.09 3.73
N GLY A 57 -0.60 -21.02 3.95
CA GLY A 57 -1.34 -21.15 5.21
C GLY A 57 -2.50 -20.17 5.42
N ARG A 58 -2.73 -19.17 4.55
CA ARG A 58 -3.88 -18.25 4.71
C ARG A 58 -5.23 -18.87 4.42
N HIS A 59 -5.27 -19.94 3.62
CA HIS A 59 -6.49 -20.73 3.36
C HIS A 59 -7.05 -21.38 4.65
N LEU A 60 -6.25 -21.52 5.71
CA LEU A 60 -6.70 -22.07 7.00
C LEU A 60 -7.53 -21.07 7.83
N PHE A 61 -7.50 -19.78 7.46
CA PHE A 61 -8.20 -18.69 8.14
C PHE A 61 -9.33 -18.10 7.27
N ASP A 62 -9.69 -18.76 6.17
CA ASP A 62 -10.64 -18.24 5.18
C ASP A 62 -12.08 -18.46 5.68
N ASP A 63 -12.64 -17.45 6.35
CA ASP A 63 -14.01 -17.42 6.92
C ASP A 63 -15.09 -17.21 5.84
N GLY A 64 -14.93 -17.80 4.65
CA GLY A 64 -15.87 -17.72 3.54
C GLY A 64 -15.82 -16.45 2.66
N GLU A 65 -15.22 -15.35 3.12
CA GLU A 65 -14.96 -14.15 2.27
C GLU A 65 -13.57 -14.20 1.63
N LYS A 66 -13.51 -14.32 0.29
CA LYS A 66 -12.25 -14.30 -0.49
C LYS A 66 -11.47 -13.00 -0.23
N ARG A 67 -10.44 -13.08 0.61
CA ARG A 67 -9.47 -12.00 0.80
C ARG A 67 -8.76 -11.68 -0.52
N LYS A 68 -8.40 -10.41 -0.67
CA LYS A 68 -7.66 -9.90 -1.84
C LYS A 68 -6.33 -9.32 -1.38
N TYR A 69 -5.31 -9.44 -2.21
CA TYR A 69 -3.96 -9.05 -1.87
C TYR A 69 -3.39 -8.17 -2.96
N PHE A 70 -2.77 -7.06 -2.58
CA PHE A 70 -1.99 -6.24 -3.49
C PHE A 70 -0.68 -5.81 -2.82
N GLY A 71 0.27 -5.38 -3.63
CA GLY A 71 1.55 -4.87 -3.18
C GLY A 71 1.77 -3.44 -3.65
N LEU A 72 2.52 -2.67 -2.87
CA LEU A 72 3.10 -1.42 -3.34
C LEU A 72 4.60 -1.60 -3.43
N LYS A 73 5.15 -1.49 -4.64
CA LYS A 73 6.60 -1.45 -4.84
C LYS A 73 7.10 -0.11 -4.31
N THR A 74 8.08 -0.15 -3.42
CA THR A 74 8.66 1.02 -2.78
C THR A 74 10.16 1.07 -3.01
N GLU A 75 10.72 2.28 -3.04
CA GLU A 75 12.13 2.51 -3.35
C GLU A 75 13.09 1.81 -2.37
N SER A 76 12.85 1.92 -1.07
CA SER A 76 13.79 1.45 -0.04
C SER A 76 13.40 0.13 0.64
N ARG A 77 12.20 -0.39 0.36
CA ARG A 77 11.60 -1.51 1.12
C ARG A 77 11.15 -2.68 0.26
N GLY A 78 11.37 -2.62 -1.06
CA GLY A 78 10.81 -3.59 -1.97
C GLY A 78 9.28 -3.51 -1.98
N ILE A 79 8.62 -4.65 -2.08
CA ILE A 79 7.15 -4.73 -2.12
C ILE A 79 6.61 -4.74 -0.69
N VAL A 80 5.72 -3.80 -0.38
CA VAL A 80 4.92 -3.83 0.84
C VAL A 80 3.56 -4.41 0.51
N GLU A 81 3.20 -5.50 1.16
CA GLU A 81 2.02 -6.29 0.82
C GLU A 81 0.88 -6.01 1.78
N PHE A 82 -0.32 -5.96 1.22
CA PHE A 82 -1.52 -5.59 1.93
C PHE A 82 -2.60 -6.65 1.73
N GLU A 83 -3.38 -6.86 2.78
CA GLU A 83 -4.57 -7.70 2.74
C GLU A 83 -5.81 -6.80 2.81
N CYS A 84 -6.72 -7.02 1.86
CA CYS A 84 -8.01 -6.37 1.75
C CYS A 84 -9.12 -7.34 2.15
N ARG A 85 -10.13 -6.80 2.82
CA ARG A 85 -11.26 -7.57 3.31
C ARG A 85 -12.15 -8.08 2.18
N ASN A 86 -12.32 -7.26 1.14
CA ASN A 86 -13.18 -7.55 -0.01
C ASN A 86 -12.67 -6.85 -1.28
N GLN A 87 -13.35 -7.14 -2.40
CA GLN A 87 -13.03 -6.58 -3.72
C GLN A 87 -13.10 -5.04 -3.75
N ARG A 88 -14.09 -4.43 -3.07
CA ARG A 88 -14.23 -2.97 -3.05
C ARG A 88 -13.05 -2.27 -2.38
N GLU A 89 -12.60 -2.77 -1.23
CA GLU A 89 -11.40 -2.23 -0.57
C GLU A 89 -10.17 -2.37 -1.48
N TYR A 90 -10.01 -3.53 -2.12
CA TYR A 90 -8.93 -3.78 -3.06
C TYR A 90 -8.93 -2.80 -4.24
N ASP A 91 -10.09 -2.56 -4.86
CA ASP A 91 -10.21 -1.65 -6.01
C ASP A 91 -9.94 -0.19 -5.61
N ILE A 92 -10.47 0.25 -4.47
CA ILE A 92 -10.21 1.60 -3.94
C ILE A 92 -8.71 1.85 -3.78
N TRP A 93 -7.98 0.88 -3.22
CA TRP A 93 -6.55 1.02 -3.01
C TRP A 93 -5.75 0.93 -4.30
N THR A 94 -5.98 -0.10 -5.11
CA THR A 94 -5.18 -0.34 -6.31
C THR A 94 -5.41 0.76 -7.34
N GLN A 95 -6.67 1.08 -7.67
CA GLN A 95 -6.99 2.15 -8.63
C GLN A 95 -6.61 3.53 -8.09
N GLY A 96 -6.85 3.77 -6.79
CA GLY A 96 -6.51 5.03 -6.14
C GLY A 96 -5.01 5.33 -6.21
N VAL A 97 -4.15 4.36 -5.89
CA VAL A 97 -2.69 4.55 -5.94
C VAL A 97 -2.20 4.66 -7.38
N SER A 98 -2.69 3.82 -8.30
CA SER A 98 -2.37 3.93 -9.73
C SER A 98 -2.69 5.31 -10.28
N ARG A 99 -3.84 5.88 -9.90
CA ARG A 99 -4.23 7.24 -10.31
C ARG A 99 -3.25 8.30 -9.80
N LEU A 100 -2.80 8.22 -8.55
CA LEU A 100 -1.82 9.17 -8.00
C LEU A 100 -0.47 9.08 -8.74
N LEU A 101 -0.03 7.87 -9.09
CA LEU A 101 1.19 7.67 -9.87
C LEU A 101 1.07 8.29 -11.27
N SER A 102 -0.05 8.06 -11.97
CA SER A 102 -0.30 8.67 -13.28
C SER A 102 -0.30 10.19 -13.23
N ILE A 103 -0.88 10.81 -12.19
CA ILE A 103 -0.85 12.27 -12.00
C ILE A 103 0.59 12.77 -11.89
N VAL A 104 1.42 12.10 -11.10
CA VAL A 104 2.83 12.47 -10.93
C VAL A 104 3.61 12.34 -12.25
N VAL A 105 3.38 11.29 -13.02
CA VAL A 105 4.03 11.09 -14.33
C VAL A 105 3.64 12.22 -15.30
N ALA A 106 2.35 12.54 -15.41
CA ALA A 106 1.87 13.62 -16.26
C ALA A 106 2.44 15.00 -15.86
N GLN A 107 2.50 15.28 -14.56
CA GLN A 107 3.11 16.51 -14.05
C GLN A 107 4.59 16.63 -14.40
N LYS A 108 5.34 15.52 -14.38
CA LYS A 108 6.75 15.50 -14.80
C LYS A 108 6.90 15.75 -16.30
N GLN A 109 6.06 15.14 -17.13
CA GLN A 109 6.09 15.37 -18.58
C GLN A 109 5.84 16.85 -18.93
N ASN A 110 4.84 17.47 -18.31
CA ASN A 110 4.56 18.90 -18.51
C ASN A 110 5.69 19.84 -18.06
N ARG A 111 6.56 19.39 -17.15
CA ARG A 111 7.72 20.18 -16.68
C ARG A 111 8.97 20.02 -17.55
N HIS A 112 9.07 18.92 -18.30
CA HIS A 112 10.23 18.62 -19.15
C HIS A 112 9.94 18.79 -20.64
N GLY A 113 8.71 19.17 -21.01
CA GLY A 113 8.36 19.60 -22.36
C GLY A 113 8.81 21.03 -22.61
N ILE A 114 9.92 21.17 -23.34
CA ILE A 114 10.21 22.28 -24.25
C ILE A 114 9.51 21.98 -25.57
#